data_AF-A0A3S0XL44-F1
#
_entry.id   AF-A0A3S0XL44-F1
#
_cell.length_a   1.000
_cell.length_b   1.000
_cell.length_c   1.000
_cell.angle_alpha   90.00
_cell.angle_beta   90.00
_cell.angle_gamma   90.00
#
_symmetry.space_group_name_H-M   'P 1'
#
loop_
_entity.id
_entity.type
_entity.pdbx_description
1 polymer ?
#
loop_
_entity_poly.entity_id
_entity_poly.type
_entity_poly.pdbx_seq_one_letter_code
_entity_poly.pdbx_strand_id
1 'polypeptide(L)'
;MNPADICEWAGSLLGIAGALLLALNLRISRYGWFVFLAANVAMIAFALLIDRRGLLLQQVTFTGTSLIGIHRAGFKFKLQHRQD
;
A
#
# COMPACT_ATOMS: atom_id res chain seq x y z
N MET A 1 -2.01 -22.11 12.60
CA MET A 1 -2.50 -21.13 11.59
C MET A 1 -2.06 -21.62 10.25
N ASN A 2 -2.97 -21.66 9.29
CA ASN A 2 -2.64 -22.03 7.92
C ASN A 2 -1.86 -20.88 7.26
N PRO A 3 -1.05 -21.15 6.22
CA PRO A 3 -0.33 -20.10 5.49
C PRO A 3 -1.25 -18.99 4.98
N ALA A 4 -2.47 -19.35 4.57
CA ALA A 4 -3.50 -18.40 4.14
C ALA A 4 -3.89 -17.43 5.27
N ASP A 5 -4.16 -17.93 6.49
CA ASP A 5 -4.54 -17.11 7.64
C ASP A 5 -3.43 -16.10 8.00
N ILE A 6 -2.16 -16.50 7.89
CA ILE A 6 -1.02 -15.62 8.16
C ILE A 6 -0.98 -14.49 7.13
N CYS A 7 -1.14 -14.81 5.84
CA CYS A 7 -1.16 -13.81 4.78
C CYS A 7 -2.39 -12.88 4.88
N GLU A 8 -3.55 -13.40 5.26
CA GLU A 8 -4.79 -12.64 5.46
C GLU A 8 -4.62 -11.59 6.56
N TRP A 9 -4.17 -12.00 7.75
CA TRP A 9 -3.98 -11.10 8.87
C TRP A 9 -2.84 -10.11 8.64
N ALA A 10 -1.72 -10.56 8.09
CA ALA A 10 -0.60 -9.67 7.75
C ALA A 10 -1.01 -8.64 6.69
N GLY A 11 -1.65 -9.08 5.61
CA GLY A 11 -2.14 -8.21 4.53
C GLY A 11 -3.18 -7.20 5.03
N SER A 12 -4.11 -7.64 5.90
CA SER A 12 -5.14 -6.77 6.48
C SER A 12 -4.55 -5.70 7.40
N LEU A 13 -3.67 -6.08 8.33
CA LEU A 13 -3.05 -5.14 9.28
C LEU A 13 -2.14 -4.13 8.56
N LEU A 14 -1.30 -4.61 7.62
CA LEU A 14 -0.46 -3.74 6.81
C LEU A 14 -1.30 -2.84 5.90
N GLY A 15 -2.39 -3.36 5.33
CA GLY A 15 -3.31 -2.61 4.47
C GLY A 15 -3.97 -1.45 5.23
N ILE A 16 -4.48 -1.73 6.42
CA ILE A 16 -5.07 -0.72 7.31
C ILE A 16 -4.01 0.32 7.71
N ALA A 17 -2.84 -0.11 8.16
CA ALA A 17 -1.77 0.81 8.57
C ALA A 17 -1.28 1.68 7.40
N GLY A 18 -1.07 1.10 6.22
CA GLY A 18 -0.69 1.81 5.01
C GLY A 18 -1.75 2.83 4.58
N ALA A 19 -3.02 2.44 4.57
CA ALA A 19 -4.13 3.33 4.22
C ALA A 19 -4.29 4.48 5.23
N LEU A 20 -4.17 4.21 6.54
CA LEU A 20 -4.20 5.24 7.57
C LEU A 20 -3.03 6.21 7.41
N LEU A 21 -1.81 5.71 7.22
CA LEU A 21 -0.65 6.56 6.97
C LEU A 21 -0.85 7.45 5.75
N LEU A 22 -1.47 6.94 4.68
CA LEU A 22 -1.79 7.74 3.49
C LEU A 22 -2.88 8.79 3.77
N ALA A 23 -3.93 8.43 4.50
CA ALA A 23 -5.04 9.32 4.82
C ALA A 23 -4.63 10.47 5.76
N LEU A 24 -3.69 10.23 6.67
CA LEU A 24 -3.22 11.22 7.65
C LEU A 24 -2.38 12.35 7.03
N ASN A 25 -1.92 12.21 5.78
CA ASN A 25 -1.17 13.23 5.02
C ASN A 25 -0.03 13.92 5.83
N LEU A 26 0.64 13.16 6.68
CA LEU A 26 1.79 13.58 7.47
C LEU A 26 3.07 13.52 6.62
N ARG A 27 4.17 14.12 7.10
CA ARG A 27 5.51 13.98 6.49
C ARG A 27 5.95 12.51 6.30
N ILE A 28 5.39 11.60 7.11
CA ILE A 28 5.66 10.16 7.09
C ILE A 28 4.78 9.44 6.05
N SER A 29 3.72 10.06 5.52
CA SER A 29 2.78 9.44 4.57
C SER A 29 3.42 8.93 3.29
N ARG A 30 4.59 9.45 2.90
CA ARG A 30 5.42 8.88 1.82
C ARG A 30 5.81 7.41 2.06
N TYR A 31 6.02 7.02 3.32
CA TYR A 31 6.29 5.65 3.71
C TYR A 31 5.02 4.79 3.72
N GLY A 32 3.84 5.41 3.85
CA GLY A 32 2.54 4.74 3.76
C GLY A 32 2.36 3.99 2.44
N TRP A 33 2.90 4.52 1.33
CA TRP A 33 2.87 3.83 0.04
C TRP A 33 3.69 2.53 0.02
N PHE A 34 4.84 2.49 0.69
CA PHE A 34 5.64 1.27 0.80
C PHE A 34 4.96 0.23 1.70
N VAL A 35 4.36 0.66 2.81
CA VAL A 35 3.59 -0.21 3.70
C VAL A 35 2.37 -0.79 2.97
N PHE A 36 1.66 0.05 2.21
CA PHE A 36 0.51 -0.37 1.41
C PHE A 36 0.92 -1.30 0.26
N LEU A 37 2.10 -1.09 -0.36
CA LEU A 37 2.65 -2.02 -1.35
C LEU A 37 2.97 -3.39 -0.74
N ALA A 38 3.60 -3.43 0.43
CA ALA A 38 3.87 -4.69 1.14
C ALA A 38 2.57 -5.43 1.49
N ALA A 39 1.54 -4.69 1.90
CA ALA A 39 0.20 -5.24 2.13
C ALA A 39 -0.39 -5.89 0.86
N ASN A 40 -0.28 -5.23 -0.29
CA ASN A 40 -0.78 -5.76 -1.56
C ASN A 40 -0.05 -7.05 -1.95
N VAL A 41 1.27 -7.15 -1.73
CA VAL A 41 2.03 -8.39 -1.99
C VAL A 41 1.54 -9.54 -1.10
N ALA A 42 1.32 -9.29 0.18
CA ALA A 42 0.77 -10.28 1.11
C ALA A 42 -0.65 -10.73 0.68
N MET A 43 -1.48 -9.79 0.24
CA MET A 43 -2.85 -10.08 -0.23
C MET A 43 -2.88 -10.76 -1.61
N ILE A 44 -1.90 -10.54 -2.49
CA ILE A 44 -1.72 -11.33 -3.73
C ILE A 44 -1.43 -12.78 -3.38
N ALA A 45 -0.48 -13.03 -2.46
CA ALA A 45 -0.18 -14.39 -2.00
C ALA A 45 -1.42 -15.06 -1.39
N PHE A 46 -2.18 -14.34 -0.55
CA PHE A 46 -3.44 -14.83 -0.02
C PHE A 46 -4.45 -15.16 -1.12
N ALA A 47 -4.68 -14.26 -2.08
CA ALA A 47 -5.64 -14.45 -3.17
C ALA A 47 -5.31 -15.69 -4.03
N LEU A 48 -4.02 -15.96 -4.25
CA LEU A 48 -3.55 -17.17 -4.94
C LEU A 48 -3.80 -18.43 -4.11
N LEU A 49 -3.61 -18.38 -2.79
CA LEU A 49 -3.87 -19.51 -1.89
C LEU A 49 -5.36 -19.89 -1.81
N ILE A 50 -6.27 -18.93 -1.99
CA ILE A 50 -7.74 -19.15 -1.97
C ILE A 50 -8.38 -19.23 -3.36
N ASP A 51 -7.58 -19.22 -4.43
CA ASP A 51 -7.98 -19.22 -5.85
C ASP A 51 -9.04 -18.16 -6.23
N ARG A 52 -8.96 -16.97 -5.62
CA ARG A 52 -9.93 -15.88 -5.85
C ARG A 52 -9.37 -14.87 -6.86
N ARG A 53 -9.72 -15.07 -8.14
CA ARG A 53 -9.30 -14.22 -9.26
C ARG A 53 -9.73 -12.76 -9.14
N GLY A 54 -10.93 -12.49 -8.61
CA GLY A 54 -11.42 -11.12 -8.40
C GLY A 54 -10.56 -10.34 -7.38
N LEU A 55 -10.20 -11.00 -6.28
CA LEU A 55 -9.29 -10.43 -5.28
C LEU A 55 -7.90 -10.21 -5.87
N LEU A 56 -7.39 -11.16 -6.66
CA LEU A 56 -6.10 -11.03 -7.32
C LEU A 56 -6.05 -9.81 -8.26
N LEU A 57 -7.06 -9.62 -9.11
CA LEU A 57 -7.15 -8.47 -10.01
C LEU A 57 -7.16 -7.13 -9.24
N GLN A 58 -7.91 -7.08 -8.14
CA GLN A 58 -7.95 -5.92 -7.25
C GLN A 58 -6.56 -5.62 -6.68
N GLN A 59 -5.85 -6.64 -6.18
CA GLN A 59 -4.52 -6.44 -5.60
C GLN A 59 -3.46 -6.05 -6.64
N VAL A 60 -3.55 -6.55 -7.87
CA VAL A 60 -2.71 -6.09 -8.99
C VAL A 60 -2.96 -4.62 -9.29
N THR A 61 -4.23 -4.21 -9.34
CA THR A 61 -4.61 -2.80 -9.56
C THR A 61 -4.08 -1.91 -8.43
N PHE A 62 -4.28 -2.32 -7.17
CA PHE A 62 -3.76 -1.59 -6.02
C PHE A 62 -2.24 -1.52 -6.00
N THR A 63 -1.55 -2.59 -6.40
CA THR A 63 -0.09 -2.57 -6.61
C THR A 63 0.30 -1.48 -7.60
N GLY A 64 -0.39 -1.39 -8.75
CA GLY A 64 -0.19 -0.31 -9.72
C GLY A 64 -0.39 1.08 -9.11
N THR A 65 -1.48 1.29 -8.38
CA THR A 65 -1.74 2.58 -7.72
C THR A 65 -0.69 2.92 -6.65
N SER A 66 -0.22 1.93 -5.89
CA SER A 66 0.84 2.11 -4.89
C SER A 66 2.13 2.53 -5.55
N LEU A 67 2.53 1.90 -6.66
CA LEU A 67 3.73 2.27 -7.42
C LEU A 67 3.64 3.70 -7.98
N ILE A 68 2.49 4.09 -8.53
CA ILE A 68 2.24 5.48 -8.97
C ILE A 68 2.32 6.44 -7.77
N GLY A 69 1.75 6.05 -6.63
CA GLY A 69 1.81 6.79 -5.37
C GLY A 69 3.24 6.99 -4.87
N ILE A 70 4.08 5.95 -4.89
CA ILE A 70 5.51 6.02 -4.56
C ILE A 70 6.23 6.98 -5.52
N HIS A 71 6.01 6.83 -6.82
CA HIS A 71 6.62 7.70 -7.84
C HIS A 71 6.23 9.18 -7.63
N ARG A 72 4.96 9.45 -7.29
CA ARG A 72 4.46 10.81 -7.02
C ARG A 72 4.90 11.35 -5.65
N ALA A 73 5.05 10.48 -4.65
CA ALA A 73 5.56 10.83 -3.32
C ALA A 73 7.06 11.13 -3.35
N GLY A 74 7.78 10.64 -4.37
CA GLY A 74 9.11 11.05 -4.75
C GLY A 74 9.19 12.53 -5.13
N PHE A 75 9.45 13.36 -4.12
CA PHE A 75 10.13 14.66 -4.21
C PHE A 75 9.55 15.74 -5.13
N LYS A 76 8.40 16.32 -4.76
CA LYS A 76 8.26 17.77 -4.93
C LYS A 76 8.86 18.48 -3.72
N PHE A 77 10.18 18.65 -3.70
CA PHE A 77 10.80 19.74 -2.96
C PHE A 77 10.43 21.04 -3.67
N LYS A 78 9.18 21.49 -3.50
CA LYS A 78 8.86 22.85 -3.86
C LYS A 78 9.37 23.70 -2.72
N LEU A 79 10.57 24.24 -2.91
CA LEU A 79 11.02 25.46 -2.24
C LEU A 79 9.86 26.44 -2.31
N GLN A 80 9.09 26.52 -1.23
CA GLN A 80 8.21 27.64 -1.01
C GLN A 80 9.15 28.76 -0.62
N HIS A 81 9.75 29.38 -1.65
CA HIS A 81 10.32 30.70 -1.50
C HIS A 81 9.19 31.57 -0.96
N ARG A 82 9.29 31.82 0.33
CA ARG A 82 8.72 32.94 1.03
C ARG A 82 8.87 34.16 0.11
N GLN A 83 7.75 34.63 -0.39
CA GLN A 83 7.65 35.98 -0.93
C GLN A 83 6.92 36.75 0.17
N ASP A 84 7.70 37.69 0.70
CA ASP A 84 7.39 38.61 1.78
C ASP A 84 6.24 39.58 1.41
#